data_AF-A0A0M3KHV0-F1
#
_entry.id   AF-A0A0M3KHV0-F1
#
_cell.length_a   1.000
_cell.length_b   1.000
_cell.length_c   1.000
_cell.angle_alpha   90.00
_cell.angle_beta   90.00
_cell.angle_gamma   90.00
#
_symmetry.space_group_name_H-M   'P 1'
#
loop_
_entity.id
_entity.type
_entity.pdbx_description
1 polymer ?
#
loop_
_entity_poly.entity_id
_entity_poly.type
_entity_poly.pdbx_seq_one_letter_code
_entity_poly.pdbx_strand_id
1 'polypeptide(L)'
;MGGREGLERSLVLCANYFETHWTDENIVPVIICSTEDAKQGMKESFQRVLTLKEYVEGMDNNAELLDKISAYEHEMEGQGRMMFPEHLSYEQIQSGIKSGKYKKGNFQVSRENYTEALVHIGDENTWFIQGRLNCNRAVNGDIVAVELLPKEQWSFPQKII
;
A
#
# COMPACT_ATOMS: atom_id res chain seq x y z
N MET A 1 -2.77 -18.23 12.22
CA MET A 1 -4.12 -18.35 11.63
C MET A 1 -5.24 -17.83 12.53
N GLY A 2 -5.17 -17.91 13.88
CA GLY A 2 -6.29 -17.47 14.74
C GLY A 2 -6.53 -15.96 14.93
N GLY A 3 -5.66 -15.07 14.44
CA GLY A 3 -5.81 -13.62 14.68
C GLY A 3 -6.89 -12.96 13.82
N ARG A 4 -7.04 -13.38 12.56
CA ARG A 4 -7.99 -12.79 11.61
C ARG A 4 -9.43 -13.16 11.93
N GLU A 5 -9.69 -14.44 12.19
CA GLU A 5 -11.00 -14.94 12.63
C GLU A 5 -11.46 -14.29 13.94
N GLY A 6 -10.52 -14.00 14.86
CA GLY A 6 -10.82 -13.29 16.11
C GLY A 6 -11.28 -11.85 15.90
N LEU A 7 -10.67 -11.12 14.95
CA LEU A 7 -11.06 -9.75 14.61
C LEU A 7 -12.42 -9.71 13.91
N GLU A 8 -12.64 -10.59 12.93
CA GLU A 8 -13.91 -10.71 12.21
C GLU A 8 -15.07 -11.04 13.17
N ARG A 9 -14.86 -11.98 14.09
CA ARG A 9 -15.84 -12.29 15.14
C ARG A 9 -16.13 -11.10 16.04
N SER A 10 -15.12 -10.31 16.40
CA SER A 10 -15.29 -9.14 17.27
C SER A 10 -16.10 -8.04 16.57
N LEU A 11 -15.86 -7.80 15.27
CA LEU A 11 -16.64 -6.88 14.46
C LEU A 11 -18.12 -7.27 14.40
N VAL A 12 -18.40 -8.55 14.15
CA VAL A 12 -19.77 -9.08 14.11
C VAL A 12 -20.47 -8.97 15.47
N LEU A 13 -19.78 -9.28 16.57
CA LEU A 13 -20.34 -9.12 17.91
C LEU A 13 -20.71 -7.65 18.20
N CYS A 14 -19.86 -6.72 17.80
CA CYS A 14 -20.11 -5.28 17.93
C CYS A 14 -21.31 -4.83 17.10
N ALA A 15 -21.40 -5.29 15.84
CA ALA A 15 -22.52 -4.95 14.96
C ALA A 15 -23.87 -5.48 15.48
N ASN A 16 -23.90 -6.72 15.97
CA ASN A 16 -25.10 -7.31 16.61
C ASN A 16 -25.50 -6.57 17.89
N TYR A 17 -24.52 -6.16 18.71
CA TYR A 17 -24.77 -5.33 19.88
C TYR A 17 -25.43 -4.01 19.48
N PHE A 18 -24.88 -3.31 18.49
CA PHE A 18 -25.45 -2.04 18.02
C PHE A 18 -26.83 -2.20 17.38
N GLU A 19 -27.06 -3.28 16.63
CA GLU A 19 -28.37 -3.56 16.05
C GLU A 19 -29.44 -3.70 17.13
N THR A 20 -29.11 -4.39 18.22
CA THR A 20 -30.02 -4.56 19.36
C THR A 20 -30.15 -3.26 20.16
N HIS A 21 -29.04 -2.59 20.46
CA HIS A 21 -28.98 -1.42 21.33
C HIS A 21 -29.66 -0.20 20.72
N TRP A 22 -29.57 -0.04 19.40
CA TRP A 22 -30.21 1.04 18.66
C TRP A 22 -31.54 0.62 18.03
N THR A 23 -32.23 -0.40 18.53
CA THR A 23 -33.54 -0.80 17.97
C THR A 23 -34.57 0.35 18.04
N ASP A 24 -34.54 1.13 19.12
CA ASP A 24 -35.47 2.24 19.35
C ASP A 24 -34.96 3.57 18.73
N GLU A 25 -33.71 3.60 18.32
CA GLU A 25 -33.12 4.71 17.58
C GLU A 25 -33.24 4.37 16.08
N ASN A 26 -33.59 5.31 15.21
CA ASN A 26 -33.69 5.01 13.77
C ASN A 26 -32.29 4.90 13.11
N ILE A 27 -31.41 4.08 13.68
CA ILE A 27 -29.99 3.93 13.33
C ILE A 27 -29.73 2.46 13.01
N VAL A 28 -29.17 2.22 11.82
CA VAL A 28 -28.92 0.86 11.32
C VAL A 28 -27.40 0.65 11.16
N PRO A 29 -26.80 -0.30 11.90
CA PRO A 29 -25.39 -0.64 11.69
C PRO A 29 -25.19 -1.43 10.39
N VAL A 30 -24.11 -1.11 9.69
CA VAL A 30 -23.67 -1.74 8.44
C VAL A 30 -22.17 -2.03 8.55
N ILE A 31 -21.75 -3.23 8.13
CA ILE A 31 -20.33 -3.58 8.02
C ILE A 31 -19.91 -3.38 6.56
N ILE A 32 -18.81 -2.65 6.34
CA ILE A 32 -18.24 -2.43 5.01
C ILE A 32 -16.96 -3.26 4.88
N CYS A 33 -16.89 -4.07 3.83
CA CYS A 33 -15.75 -4.93 3.52
C CYS A 33 -14.99 -4.41 2.29
N SER A 34 -13.68 -4.67 2.28
CA SER A 34 -12.81 -4.28 1.16
C SER A 34 -12.82 -5.29 0.01
N THR A 35 -13.30 -6.52 0.23
CA THR A 35 -13.36 -7.57 -0.79
C THR A 35 -14.66 -8.37 -0.68
N GLU A 36 -15.08 -8.99 -1.79
CA GLU A 36 -16.23 -9.90 -1.82
C GLU A 36 -16.02 -11.14 -0.93
N ASP A 37 -14.80 -11.69 -0.88
CA ASP A 37 -14.48 -12.83 -0.01
C ASP A 37 -14.68 -12.50 1.47
N ALA A 38 -14.25 -11.32 1.91
CA ALA A 38 -14.42 -10.88 3.29
C ALA A 38 -15.91 -10.67 3.63
N LYS A 39 -16.67 -10.10 2.69
CA LYS A 39 -18.11 -9.95 2.82
C LYS A 39 -18.80 -11.31 2.94
N GLN A 40 -18.49 -12.26 2.05
CA GLN A 40 -19.10 -13.59 2.08
C GLN A 40 -18.81 -14.32 3.39
N GLY A 41 -17.59 -14.19 3.93
CA GLY A 41 -17.23 -14.76 5.24
C GLY A 41 -18.03 -14.18 6.42
N MET A 42 -18.45 -12.92 6.34
CA MET A 42 -19.23 -12.26 7.41
C MET A 42 -20.74 -12.34 7.22
N LYS A 43 -21.21 -12.55 5.98
CA LYS A 43 -22.64 -12.52 5.61
C LYS A 43 -23.49 -13.58 6.33
N GLU A 44 -22.89 -14.71 6.70
CA GLU A 44 -23.56 -15.74 7.48
C GLU A 44 -23.83 -15.31 8.93
N SER A 45 -22.99 -14.43 9.47
CA SER A 45 -23.04 -14.02 10.88
C SER A 45 -23.66 -12.63 11.11
N PHE A 46 -23.76 -11.81 10.06
CA PHE A 46 -24.44 -10.52 10.08
C PHE A 46 -25.02 -10.21 8.69
N GLN A 47 -26.27 -9.75 8.61
CA GLN A 47 -26.96 -9.62 7.32
C GLN A 47 -26.54 -8.37 6.53
N ARG A 48 -26.29 -7.25 7.20
CA ARG A 48 -25.99 -5.95 6.57
C ARG A 48 -24.49 -5.78 6.38
N VAL A 49 -23.94 -6.62 5.52
CA VAL A 49 -22.53 -6.57 5.10
C VAL A 49 -22.49 -6.22 3.62
N LEU A 50 -21.79 -5.13 3.29
CA LEU A 50 -21.65 -4.61 1.93
C LEU A 50 -20.16 -4.45 1.59
N THR A 51 -19.82 -4.44 0.31
CA THR A 51 -18.54 -3.86 -0.11
C THR A 51 -18.61 -2.35 -0.18
N LEU A 52 -17.44 -1.69 -0.22
CA LEU A 52 -17.39 -0.24 -0.38
C LEU A 52 -18.14 0.21 -1.65
N LYS A 53 -18.02 -0.56 -2.74
CA LYS A 53 -18.70 -0.29 -4.01
C LYS A 53 -20.22 -0.32 -3.85
N GLU A 54 -20.76 -1.41 -3.31
CA GLU A 54 -22.20 -1.55 -3.06
C GLU A 54 -22.75 -0.47 -2.13
N TYR A 55 -21.97 -0.08 -1.11
CA TYR A 55 -22.36 0.98 -0.20
C TYR A 55 -22.46 2.33 -0.89
N VAL A 56 -21.50 2.67 -1.76
CA VAL A 56 -21.52 3.92 -2.53
C VAL A 56 -22.61 3.91 -3.60
N GLU A 57 -22.86 2.79 -4.26
CA GLU A 57 -23.96 2.63 -5.23
C GLU A 57 -25.33 2.94 -4.61
N GLY A 58 -25.50 2.69 -3.31
CA GLY A 58 -26.73 3.01 -2.57
C GLY A 58 -26.88 4.47 -2.12
N MET A 59 -25.90 5.35 -2.35
CA MET A 59 -25.94 6.76 -1.96
C MET A 59 -26.54 7.67 -3.05
N ASP A 60 -27.16 8.78 -2.63
CA ASP A 60 -27.51 9.87 -3.54
C ASP A 60 -26.26 10.61 -4.04
N ASN A 61 -26.28 11.11 -5.28
CA ASN A 61 -25.19 11.88 -5.89
C ASN A 61 -23.81 11.19 -5.85
N ASN A 62 -23.78 9.87 -6.08
CA ASN A 62 -22.59 9.04 -5.92
C ASN A 62 -21.65 8.97 -7.14
N ALA A 63 -21.96 9.64 -8.26
CA ALA A 63 -21.21 9.50 -9.52
C ALA A 63 -19.70 9.75 -9.36
N GLU A 64 -19.31 10.83 -8.66
CA GLU A 64 -17.90 11.16 -8.43
C GLU A 64 -17.18 10.10 -7.58
N LEU A 65 -17.90 9.48 -6.64
CA LEU A 65 -17.35 8.43 -5.78
C LEU A 65 -17.20 7.11 -6.55
N LEU A 66 -18.17 6.77 -7.40
CA LEU A 66 -18.11 5.59 -8.27
C LEU A 66 -16.98 5.70 -9.30
N ASP A 67 -16.74 6.89 -9.85
CA ASP A 67 -15.63 7.15 -10.75
C ASP A 67 -14.28 6.92 -10.05
N LYS A 68 -14.13 7.39 -8.80
CA LYS A 68 -12.92 7.17 -7.99
C LYS A 68 -12.69 5.68 -7.67
N ILE A 69 -13.75 4.95 -7.32
CA ILE A 69 -13.67 3.50 -7.07
C ILE A 69 -13.26 2.77 -8.35
N SER A 70 -13.87 3.13 -9.48
CA SER A 70 -13.60 2.49 -10.77
C SER A 70 -12.18 2.77 -11.26
N ALA A 71 -11.66 3.99 -11.07
CA ALA A 71 -10.26 4.32 -11.38
C ALA A 71 -9.27 3.47 -10.57
N TYR A 72 -9.54 3.29 -9.27
CA TYR A 72 -8.72 2.45 -8.39
C TYR A 72 -8.76 0.97 -8.79
N GLU A 73 -9.94 0.42 -9.11
CA GLU A 73 -10.09 -0.97 -9.58
C GLU A 73 -9.31 -1.20 -10.89
N HIS A 74 -9.38 -0.24 -11.82
CA HIS A 74 -8.70 -0.34 -13.11
C HIS A 74 -7.16 -0.24 -12.98
N GLU A 75 -6.64 0.51 -12.00
CA GLU A 75 -5.21 0.51 -11.67
C GLU A 75 -4.74 -0.84 -11.11
N MET A 76 -5.58 -1.51 -10.33
CA MET A 76 -5.31 -2.84 -9.76
C MET A 76 -5.34 -3.96 -10.81
N GLU A 77 -6.27 -3.90 -11.77
CA GLU A 77 -6.42 -4.88 -12.86
C GLU A 77 -5.39 -4.70 -14.00
N GLY A 78 -4.69 -3.57 -14.03
CA GLY A 78 -3.61 -3.25 -14.97
C GLY A 78 -2.34 -4.11 -14.84
N GLN A 79 -2.47 -5.39 -14.51
CA GLN A 79 -1.45 -6.45 -14.42
C GLN A 79 -0.82 -6.80 -15.79
N GLY A 80 -0.48 -5.80 -16.61
CA GLY A 80 0.02 -5.99 -17.98
C GLY A 80 1.48 -5.59 -18.23
N ARG A 81 2.11 -4.83 -17.33
CA ARG A 81 3.55 -4.52 -17.43
C ARG A 81 4.13 -4.44 -16.03
N MET A 82 4.84 -5.49 -15.58
CA MET A 82 5.76 -5.36 -14.44
C MET A 82 6.81 -4.31 -14.81
N MET A 83 6.50 -3.04 -14.56
CA MET A 83 7.40 -1.93 -14.83
C MET A 83 8.51 -1.85 -13.79
N PHE A 84 8.36 -2.50 -12.64
CA PHE A 84 9.33 -2.47 -11.55
C PHE A 84 9.45 -3.84 -10.87
N PRO A 85 10.65 -4.22 -10.39
CA PRO A 85 10.83 -5.41 -9.58
C PRO A 85 9.97 -5.41 -8.31
N GLU A 86 9.49 -6.58 -7.90
CA GLU A 86 8.78 -6.75 -6.62
C GLU A 86 9.71 -6.40 -5.44
N HIS A 87 9.10 -5.88 -4.38
CA HIS A 87 9.82 -5.61 -3.13
C HIS A 87 10.07 -6.91 -2.38
N LEU A 88 11.23 -7.00 -1.73
CA LEU A 88 11.54 -8.08 -0.82
C LEU A 88 10.62 -8.07 0.40
N SER A 89 10.42 -9.22 1.02
CA SER A 89 9.66 -9.30 2.27
C SER A 89 10.37 -8.51 3.37
N TYR A 90 9.59 -8.08 4.39
CA TYR A 90 10.14 -7.38 5.54
C TYR A 90 11.29 -8.16 6.20
N GLU A 91 11.14 -9.48 6.34
CA GLU A 91 12.16 -10.35 6.93
C GLU A 91 13.46 -10.38 6.10
N GLN A 92 13.35 -10.47 4.77
CA GLN A 92 14.49 -10.43 3.86
C GLN A 92 15.23 -9.09 3.94
N ILE A 93 14.49 -7.97 3.98
CA ILE A 93 15.07 -6.63 4.13
C ILE A 93 15.80 -6.52 5.47
N GLN A 94 15.17 -6.92 6.57
CA GLN A 94 15.77 -6.86 7.91
C GLN A 94 17.03 -7.73 8.01
N SER A 95 16.99 -8.95 7.48
CA SER A 95 18.14 -9.84 7.45
C SER A 95 19.28 -9.25 6.61
N GLY A 96 18.97 -8.70 5.43
CA GLY A 96 19.95 -8.04 4.57
C GLY A 96 20.56 -6.77 5.16
N ILE A 97 19.79 -5.99 5.93
CA ILE A 97 20.33 -4.84 6.68
C ILE A 97 21.28 -5.32 7.78
N LYS A 98 20.89 -6.34 8.55
CA LYS A 98 21.71 -6.90 9.64
C LYS A 98 23.02 -7.50 9.14
N SER A 99 23.01 -8.17 8.00
CA SER A 99 24.22 -8.72 7.36
C SER A 99 25.06 -7.65 6.66
N GLY A 100 24.56 -6.42 6.54
CA GLY A 100 25.21 -5.32 5.85
C GLY A 100 25.09 -5.36 4.32
N LYS A 101 24.38 -6.36 3.76
CA LYS A 101 24.06 -6.45 2.33
C LYS A 101 23.26 -5.25 1.85
N TYR A 102 22.29 -4.81 2.66
CA TYR A 102 21.48 -3.61 2.38
C TYR A 102 21.85 -2.48 3.33
N LYS A 103 21.71 -1.25 2.85
CA LYS A 103 21.85 -0.04 3.66
C LYS A 103 20.52 0.68 3.72
N LYS A 104 20.10 1.03 4.95
CA LYS A 104 18.92 1.86 5.19
C LYS A 104 19.33 3.32 5.00
N GLY A 105 18.53 4.10 4.27
CA GLY A 105 18.82 5.52 4.07
C GLY A 105 17.60 6.34 3.66
N ASN A 106 17.76 7.66 3.66
CA ASN A 106 16.73 8.59 3.17
C ASN A 106 16.90 8.82 1.67
N PHE A 107 15.84 8.61 0.90
CA PHE A 107 15.80 8.78 -0.54
C PHE A 107 15.44 10.22 -0.93
N GLN A 108 16.35 10.89 -1.62
CA GLN A 108 16.19 12.26 -2.09
C GLN A 108 16.26 12.31 -3.61
N VAL A 109 15.17 12.65 -4.27
CA VAL A 109 15.11 12.79 -5.72
C VAL A 109 15.83 14.07 -6.15
N SER A 110 16.56 14.04 -7.26
CA SER A 110 17.16 15.23 -7.84
C SER A 110 16.08 16.22 -8.29
N ARG A 111 16.29 17.51 -8.00
CA ARG A 111 15.40 18.59 -8.45
C ARG A 111 15.51 18.85 -9.95
N GLU A 112 16.63 18.44 -10.56
CA GLU A 112 16.96 18.69 -11.96
C GLU A 112 16.60 17.50 -12.85
N ASN A 113 16.64 16.28 -12.30
CA ASN A 113 16.35 15.05 -13.03
C ASN A 113 15.58 14.05 -12.18
N TYR A 114 14.29 13.85 -12.50
CA TYR A 114 13.42 12.93 -11.76
C TYR A 114 13.81 11.44 -11.88
N THR A 115 14.74 11.11 -12.78
CA THR A 115 15.30 9.76 -12.92
C THR A 115 16.58 9.54 -12.12
N GLU A 116 17.01 10.56 -11.37
CA GLU A 116 18.19 10.53 -10.52
C GLU A 116 17.81 10.80 -9.07
N ALA A 117 18.48 10.11 -8.15
CA ALA A 117 18.29 10.28 -6.74
C ALA A 117 19.58 10.03 -5.95
N LEU A 118 19.59 10.52 -4.71
CA LEU A 118 20.62 10.29 -3.72
C LEU A 118 20.01 9.57 -2.53
N VAL A 119 20.73 8.60 -1.97
CA VAL A 119 20.34 7.92 -0.73
C VAL A 119 21.36 8.21 0.35
N HIS A 120 20.92 8.91 1.39
CA HIS A 120 21.75 9.27 2.53
C HIS A 120 21.74 8.13 3.56
N ILE A 121 22.89 7.49 3.72
CA ILE A 121 23.13 6.33 4.58
C ILE A 121 23.90 6.81 5.81
N GLY A 122 23.15 7.15 6.86
CA GLY A 122 23.71 7.84 8.03
C GLY A 122 24.17 9.25 7.66
N ASP A 123 25.15 9.77 8.41
CA ASP A 123 25.53 11.18 8.31
C ASP A 123 26.60 11.47 7.23
N GLU A 124 27.39 10.46 6.83
CA GLU A 124 28.59 10.70 6.01
C GLU A 124 28.59 9.99 4.65
N ASN A 125 27.67 9.06 4.40
CA ASN A 125 27.66 8.28 3.16
C ASN A 125 26.43 8.58 2.31
N THR A 126 26.63 8.91 1.04
CA THR A 126 25.55 9.10 0.07
C THR A 126 25.78 8.22 -1.15
N TRP A 127 24.76 7.47 -1.56
CA TRP A 127 24.80 6.65 -2.77
C TRP A 127 23.94 7.26 -3.87
N PHE A 128 24.47 7.27 -5.09
CA PHE A 128 23.74 7.74 -6.26
C PHE A 128 22.92 6.63 -6.88
N ILE A 129 21.68 6.95 -7.26
CA ILE A 129 20.75 6.05 -7.93
C ILE A 129 20.34 6.69 -9.24
N GLN A 130 20.51 5.95 -10.33
CA GLN A 130 20.11 6.37 -11.67
C GLN A 130 19.10 5.40 -12.26
N GLY A 131 18.09 5.96 -12.92
CA GLY A 131 17.08 5.25 -13.67
C GLY A 131 15.84 4.92 -12.83
N ARG A 132 14.68 4.92 -13.50
CA ARG A 132 13.38 4.66 -12.88
C ARG A 132 13.34 3.30 -12.19
N LEU A 133 13.92 2.27 -12.81
CA LEU A 133 13.92 0.91 -12.28
C LEU A 133 14.66 0.81 -10.94
N ASN A 134 15.83 1.45 -10.83
CA ASN A 134 16.62 1.43 -9.59
C ASN A 134 16.00 2.29 -8.49
N CYS A 135 15.25 3.34 -8.84
CA CYS A 135 14.44 4.10 -7.87
C CYS A 135 13.25 3.29 -7.32
N ASN A 136 12.81 2.26 -8.06
CA ASN A 136 11.73 1.32 -7.69
C ASN A 136 10.60 1.92 -6.84
N ARG A 137 9.77 2.77 -7.46
CA ARG A 137 8.56 3.37 -6.83
C ARG A 137 8.82 4.24 -5.60
N ALA A 138 10.08 4.51 -5.23
CA ALA A 138 10.40 5.40 -4.12
C ALA A 138 10.04 6.85 -4.44
N VAL A 139 9.57 7.56 -3.43
CA VAL A 139 9.20 8.98 -3.46
C VAL A 139 10.18 9.77 -2.60
N ASN A 140 10.39 11.05 -2.94
CA ASN A 140 11.28 11.92 -2.19
C ASN A 140 10.91 11.99 -0.70
N GLY A 141 11.88 11.69 0.17
CA GLY A 141 11.74 11.65 1.63
C GLY A 141 11.56 10.24 2.18
N ASP A 142 11.35 9.22 1.33
CA ASP A 142 11.16 7.85 1.77
C ASP A 142 12.39 7.28 2.49
N ILE A 143 12.13 6.36 3.42
CA ILE A 143 13.17 5.53 4.01
C ILE A 143 13.26 4.24 3.20
N VAL A 144 14.38 4.04 2.52
CA VAL A 144 14.61 2.92 1.61
C VAL A 144 15.71 1.99 2.12
N ALA A 145 15.67 0.74 1.67
CA ALA A 145 16.76 -0.21 1.80
C ALA A 145 17.41 -0.40 0.42
N VAL A 146 18.69 -0.06 0.29
CA VAL A 146 19.42 -0.10 -0.99
C VAL A 146 20.50 -1.17 -0.99
N GLU A 147 20.67 -1.81 -2.15
CA GLU A 147 21.75 -2.75 -2.44
C GLU A 147 22.76 -2.08 -3.37
N LEU A 148 24.05 -2.25 -3.08
CA LEU A 148 25.11 -1.69 -3.92
C LEU A 148 25.30 -2.57 -5.16
N LEU A 149 25.19 -1.97 -6.35
CA LEU A 149 25.47 -2.66 -7.60
C LEU A 149 26.98 -2.98 -7.73
N PRO A 150 27.37 -3.94 -8.59
CA PRO A 150 28.77 -4.15 -8.96
C PRO A 150 29.42 -2.87 -9.48
N LYS A 151 30.73 -2.71 -9.24
CA LYS A 151 31.48 -1.48 -9.56
C LYS A 151 31.42 -1.11 -11.04
N GLU A 152 31.29 -2.11 -11.90
CA GLU A 152 31.21 -1.96 -13.36
C GLU A 152 29.91 -1.27 -13.80
N GLN A 153 28.90 -1.22 -12.92
CA GLN A 153 27.61 -0.59 -13.16
C GLN A 153 27.45 0.75 -12.43
N TRP A 154 28.50 1.23 -11.75
CA TRP A 154 28.44 2.51 -11.08
C TRP A 154 28.40 3.65 -12.10
N SER A 155 27.52 4.61 -11.86
CA SER A 155 27.35 5.78 -12.69
C SER A 155 27.52 7.07 -11.89
N PHE A 156 27.57 8.19 -12.61
CA PHE A 156 27.69 9.53 -12.05
C PHE A 156 26.53 10.40 -12.57
N PRO A 157 26.17 11.48 -11.84
CA PRO A 157 25.09 12.38 -12.24
C PRO A 157 25.31 12.93 -13.66
N GLN A 158 24.27 12.91 -14.49
CA GLN A 158 24.35 13.53 -15.79
C GLN A 158 24.38 15.05 -15.63
N LYS A 159 25.47 15.68 -16.07
CA LYS A 159 25.47 17.14 -16.25
C LYS A 159 24.62 17.46 -17.46
N ILE A 160 23.46 18.08 -17.24
CA ILE A 160 22.73 18.74 -18.32
C ILE A 160 23.59 19.95 -18.71
N ILE A 161 24.14 19.91 -19.92
CA ILE A 161 24.83 21.05 -20.56
C ILE A 161 23.77 21.90 -21.25
#